data_AF-A0AAV9W0E5-F1
#
_entry.id   AF-A0AAV9W0E5-F1
#
_cell.length_a   1.000
_cell.length_b   1.000
_cell.length_c   1.000
_cell.angle_alpha   90.00
_cell.angle_beta   90.00
_cell.angle_gamma   90.00
#
_symmetry.space_group_name_H-M   'P 1'
#
loop_
_entity.id
_entity.type
_entity.pdbx_description
1 polymer ?
#
loop_
_entity_poly.entity_id
_entity_poly.type
_entity_poly.pdbx_seq_one_letter_code
_entity_poly.pdbx_strand_id
1 'polypeptide(L)'
;MDPIPDAELGEAIPSNTEHAISVSLPTWRSNVGYEENENWVVSKMRSGYPRFFIHPEIVALEQSISDAYGKMQERCMLFPSAAIAAACQEFIASRSSLPGAGAQILHDGQNVRIIHLISSQQQNLPHPQAEVWVVFLPGSLYPTAREFWQHTGEGISSRRAVFIHKSLKEGYLSVEEQSAVLPPATDPLHRGPSRYSKHSGGSNTAKKQTNISRSNSEGISTKDFVEMRYGRNLEADAVQQAKLAIRQRISGTMVLGAELIAPTSPQSRVRKISPDDVFLFPSGMSAIYNTHKLLRALYGPRKMVEFGFPYLDTLKVLEKFGDGCLFLGNGNDADVDELEQVLNSGEKISALFCEFPSNPLLRSPNLKRLRDLATRHRFIIVVDETIGNFVNVDVLPYADILVSSLTKVFSGDSNVMGGSCVINPRMPFYQDISALATKTFADNYWGEDAIFMERNSRDFASRVLRINENADALAELFLKWPSVG
;
A
#
# COMPACT_ATOMS: atom_id res chain seq x y z
N MET A 1 12.54 -11.38 29.82
CA MET A 1 12.66 -10.28 28.84
C MET A 1 13.59 -9.28 29.47
N ASP A 2 14.72 -8.99 28.83
CA ASP A 2 15.40 -7.74 29.14
C ASP A 2 14.39 -6.61 28.89
N PRO A 3 14.33 -5.58 29.75
CA PRO A 3 13.46 -4.43 29.51
C PRO A 3 13.70 -3.89 28.10
N ILE A 4 12.64 -3.44 27.43
CA ILE A 4 12.78 -2.64 26.21
C ILE A 4 13.85 -1.60 26.55
N PRO A 5 15.02 -1.57 25.86
CA PRO A 5 16.04 -0.57 26.17
C PRO A 5 15.36 0.80 26.16
N ASP A 6 15.73 1.68 27.09
CA ASP A 6 15.21 3.04 27.24
C ASP A 6 15.35 3.81 25.92
N ALA A 7 14.46 3.56 24.96
CA ALA A 7 14.52 4.14 23.64
C ALA A 7 14.14 5.60 23.79
N GLU A 8 15.10 6.50 23.51
CA GLU A 8 14.87 7.92 23.72
C GLU A 8 13.71 8.41 22.86
N LEU A 9 13.01 9.43 23.34
CA LEU A 9 11.93 10.08 22.60
C LEU A 9 12.39 10.44 21.18
N GLY A 10 11.67 9.93 20.17
CA GLY A 10 11.94 10.19 18.76
C GLY A 10 12.93 9.23 18.10
N GLU A 11 13.48 8.26 18.84
CA GLU A 11 14.32 7.20 18.26
C GLU A 11 13.51 6.10 17.58
N ALA A 12 14.11 5.44 16.60
CA ALA A 12 13.53 4.31 15.90
C ALA A 12 13.24 3.13 16.83
N ILE A 13 12.13 2.42 16.58
CA ILE A 13 11.82 1.14 17.23
C ILE A 13 11.64 0.05 16.15
N PRO A 14 12.44 -1.04 16.16
CA PRO A 14 13.58 -1.30 17.04
C PRO A 14 14.75 -0.32 16.78
N SER A 15 15.53 -0.01 17.84
CA SER A 15 16.70 0.87 17.74
C SER A 15 17.70 0.39 16.67
N ASN A 16 18.42 1.32 16.04
CA ASN A 16 19.41 1.05 14.98
C ASN A 16 18.86 0.33 13.74
N THR A 17 17.54 0.37 13.51
CA THR A 17 16.94 -0.13 12.28
C THR A 17 16.95 0.97 11.22
N GLU A 18 17.78 0.83 10.18
CA GLU A 18 18.01 1.84 9.12
C GLU A 18 16.72 2.30 8.42
N HIS A 19 15.79 1.38 8.21
CA HIS A 19 14.50 1.63 7.55
C HIS A 19 13.33 1.44 8.53
N ALA A 20 13.53 1.82 9.79
CA ALA A 20 12.48 1.76 10.81
C ALA A 20 11.27 2.59 10.37
N ILE A 21 10.09 2.04 10.64
CA ILE A 21 8.82 2.69 10.36
C ILE A 21 8.02 2.95 11.64
N SER A 22 8.67 2.82 12.80
CA SER A 22 8.11 3.07 14.12
C SER A 22 9.09 3.90 14.95
N VAL A 23 8.56 4.62 15.93
CA VAL A 23 9.28 5.61 16.72
C VAL A 23 8.88 5.53 18.19
N SER A 24 9.83 5.81 19.08
CA SER A 24 9.62 5.82 20.52
C SER A 24 8.90 7.08 20.99
N LEU A 25 7.75 6.89 21.63
CA LEU A 25 7.04 7.89 22.43
C LEU A 25 6.90 7.31 23.85
N PRO A 26 7.95 7.37 24.69
CA PRO A 26 8.11 6.51 25.87
C PRO A 26 7.15 6.85 27.02
N THR A 27 6.44 7.97 26.97
CA THR A 27 5.50 8.38 28.02
C THR A 27 4.15 8.80 27.43
N TRP A 28 3.08 8.74 28.22
CA TRP A 28 1.78 9.27 27.80
C TRP A 28 1.85 10.75 27.42
N ARG A 29 2.63 11.55 28.18
CA ARG A 29 2.90 12.96 27.86
C ARG A 29 3.58 13.13 26.50
N SER A 30 4.47 12.22 26.11
CA SER A 30 5.09 12.22 24.78
C SER A 30 4.07 11.91 23.68
N ASN A 31 3.11 11.01 23.93
CA ASN A 31 2.04 10.72 22.98
C ASN A 31 1.11 11.92 22.80
N VAL A 32 0.65 12.53 23.90
CA VAL A 32 -0.16 13.76 23.85
C VAL A 32 0.60 14.90 23.15
N GLY A 33 1.86 15.13 23.51
CA GLY A 33 2.66 16.18 22.89
C GLY A 33 2.95 15.93 21.41
N TYR A 34 3.00 14.68 20.95
CA TYR A 34 3.08 14.36 19.52
C TYR A 34 1.77 14.75 18.80
N GLU A 35 0.62 14.33 19.33
CA GLU A 35 -0.70 14.64 18.75
C GLU A 35 -1.00 16.16 18.74
N GLU A 36 -0.57 16.88 19.78
CA GLU A 36 -0.73 18.34 19.88
C GLU A 36 0.36 19.13 19.13
N ASN A 37 1.25 18.45 18.41
CA ASN A 37 2.38 19.05 17.68
C ASN A 37 3.28 19.94 18.56
N GLU A 38 3.50 19.55 19.82
CA GLU A 38 4.37 20.28 20.73
C GLU A 38 5.85 20.20 20.28
N ASN A 39 6.50 21.36 20.18
CA ASN A 39 7.88 21.47 19.67
C ASN A 39 8.89 20.58 20.39
N TRP A 40 8.75 20.35 21.71
CA TRP A 40 9.69 19.52 22.47
C TRP A 40 9.64 18.03 22.10
N VAL A 41 8.54 17.58 21.47
CA VAL A 41 8.40 16.23 20.88
C VAL A 41 8.86 16.24 19.43
N VAL A 42 8.24 17.08 18.60
CA VAL A 42 8.46 17.09 17.14
C VAL A 42 9.92 17.32 16.78
N SER A 43 10.61 18.22 17.50
CA SER A 43 12.04 18.50 17.26
C SER A 43 13.00 17.35 17.59
N LYS A 44 12.55 16.35 18.36
CA LYS A 44 13.34 15.17 18.72
C LYS A 44 13.09 13.97 17.80
N MET A 45 12.09 14.04 16.93
CA MET A 45 11.75 12.94 16.02
C MET A 45 12.87 12.72 14.99
N ARG A 46 13.56 11.59 15.10
CA ARG A 46 14.58 11.14 14.12
C ARG A 46 13.99 10.18 13.07
N SER A 47 12.89 9.53 13.43
CA SER A 47 12.10 8.65 12.56
C SER A 47 10.62 8.83 12.88
N GLY A 48 9.75 8.16 12.14
CA GLY A 48 8.32 8.15 12.37
C GLY A 48 7.60 7.17 11.45
N TYR A 49 6.29 7.04 11.65
CA TYR A 49 5.49 6.22 10.75
C TYR A 49 5.46 6.87 9.35
N PRO A 50 5.86 6.15 8.28
CA PRO A 50 5.85 6.70 6.95
C PRO A 50 4.42 7.07 6.55
N ARG A 51 4.28 8.20 5.83
CA ARG A 51 3.06 9.00 5.55
C ARG A 51 2.78 10.14 6.54
N PHE A 52 3.25 10.05 7.78
CA PHE A 52 3.23 11.20 8.70
C PHE A 52 4.61 11.86 8.83
N PHE A 53 5.65 11.04 8.70
CA PHE A 53 7.04 11.46 8.70
C PHE A 53 7.70 11.01 7.39
N ILE A 54 8.29 11.94 6.62
CA ILE A 54 9.07 11.58 5.43
C ILE A 54 10.44 11.10 5.91
N HIS A 55 10.81 9.87 5.52
CA HIS A 55 12.03 9.24 5.99
C HIS A 55 13.28 10.08 5.61
N PRO A 56 14.30 10.21 6.49
CA PRO A 56 15.46 11.07 6.22
C PRO A 56 16.19 10.73 4.91
N GLU A 57 16.31 9.45 4.56
CA GLU A 57 16.89 9.03 3.27
C GLU A 57 16.12 9.53 2.04
N ILE A 58 14.78 9.65 2.13
CA ILE A 58 13.97 10.22 1.06
C ILE A 58 14.24 11.73 0.98
N VAL A 59 14.27 12.42 2.12
CA VAL A 59 14.58 13.86 2.18
C VAL A 59 15.99 14.16 1.64
N ALA A 60 16.98 13.33 1.95
CA ALA A 60 18.35 13.48 1.48
C ALA A 60 18.46 13.27 -0.05
N LEU A 61 17.69 12.33 -0.59
CA LEU A 61 17.57 12.14 -2.04
C LEU A 61 16.86 13.33 -2.70
N GLU A 62 15.74 13.80 -2.15
CA GLU A 62 15.02 14.99 -2.62
C GLU A 62 15.94 16.20 -2.68
N GLN A 63 16.74 16.44 -1.62
CA GLN A 63 17.71 17.54 -1.61
C GLN A 63 18.75 17.39 -2.72
N SER A 64 19.34 16.21 -2.88
CA SER A 64 20.37 15.97 -3.90
C SER A 64 19.81 16.12 -5.33
N ILE A 65 18.58 15.68 -5.56
CA ILE A 65 17.88 15.88 -6.84
C ILE A 65 17.54 17.35 -7.07
N SER A 66 17.09 18.06 -6.03
CA SER A 66 16.83 19.50 -6.10
C SER A 66 18.10 20.31 -6.40
N ASP A 67 19.24 19.95 -5.81
CA ASP A 67 20.52 20.62 -6.08
C ASP A 67 21.00 20.39 -7.52
N ALA A 68 20.75 19.20 -8.06
CA ALA A 68 21.18 18.83 -9.41
C ALA A 68 20.24 19.31 -10.53
N TYR A 69 18.92 19.31 -10.29
CA TYR A 69 17.90 19.50 -11.33
C TYR A 69 16.79 20.49 -10.98
N GLY A 70 16.77 21.04 -9.75
CA GLY A 70 15.76 21.98 -9.29
C GLY A 70 15.98 23.40 -9.82
N LYS A 71 14.88 24.15 -10.00
CA LYS A 71 14.93 25.61 -10.24
C LYS A 71 14.80 26.37 -8.93
N MET A 72 15.07 27.68 -8.98
CA MET A 72 14.96 28.57 -7.82
C MET A 72 13.56 28.47 -7.19
N GLN A 73 13.50 28.30 -5.86
CA GLN A 73 12.27 28.15 -5.05
C GLN A 73 11.43 26.90 -5.34
N GLU A 74 11.90 25.95 -6.14
CA GLU A 74 11.24 24.66 -6.31
C GLU A 74 11.57 23.71 -5.15
N ARG A 75 10.58 22.88 -4.82
CA ARG A 75 10.70 21.66 -4.04
C ARG A 75 10.40 20.48 -4.97
N CYS A 76 10.76 19.27 -4.55
CA CYS A 76 10.36 18.07 -5.28
C CYS A 76 9.73 17.01 -4.38
N MET A 77 8.95 16.12 -4.98
CA MET A 77 8.48 14.87 -4.39
C MET A 77 8.73 13.71 -5.35
N LEU A 78 8.97 12.53 -4.79
CA LEU A 78 9.50 11.37 -5.53
C LEU A 78 8.46 10.24 -5.62
N PHE A 79 8.22 9.78 -6.85
CA PHE A 79 7.21 8.78 -7.14
C PHE A 79 7.78 7.59 -7.94
N PRO A 80 7.17 6.40 -7.79
CA PRO A 80 7.71 5.18 -8.38
C PRO A 80 7.41 5.00 -9.86
N SER A 81 6.43 5.73 -10.43
CA SER A 81 6.02 5.64 -11.84
C SER A 81 5.43 6.95 -12.38
N ALA A 82 5.41 7.08 -13.70
CA ALA A 82 4.81 8.21 -14.43
C ALA A 82 3.34 8.45 -14.06
N ALA A 83 2.57 7.37 -13.97
CA ALA A 83 1.13 7.45 -13.69
C ALA A 83 0.83 8.05 -12.31
N ILE A 84 1.68 7.75 -11.31
CA ILE A 84 1.54 8.30 -9.96
C ILE A 84 1.99 9.75 -9.91
N ALA A 85 3.12 10.08 -10.57
CA ALA A 85 3.59 11.46 -10.67
C ALA A 85 2.55 12.36 -11.36
N ALA A 86 1.93 11.88 -12.44
CA ALA A 86 0.83 12.56 -13.12
C ALA A 86 -0.40 12.71 -12.21
N ALA A 87 -0.79 11.66 -11.47
CA ALA A 87 -1.89 11.76 -10.52
C ALA A 87 -1.65 12.80 -9.41
N CYS A 88 -0.40 12.94 -8.94
CA CYS A 88 -0.03 14.01 -8.01
C CYS A 88 -0.18 15.40 -8.65
N GLN A 89 0.29 15.57 -9.90
CA GLN A 89 0.16 16.83 -10.64
C GLN A 89 -1.32 17.19 -10.87
N GLU A 90 -2.15 16.23 -11.27
CA GLU A 90 -3.60 16.39 -11.43
C GLU A 90 -4.29 16.76 -10.10
N PHE A 91 -3.90 16.11 -9.00
CA PHE A 91 -4.42 16.45 -7.67
C PHE A 91 -4.10 17.90 -7.29
N ILE A 92 -2.87 18.35 -7.49
CA ILE A 92 -2.47 19.74 -7.26
C ILE A 92 -3.32 20.69 -8.11
N ALA A 93 -3.45 20.42 -9.41
CA ALA A 93 -4.25 21.24 -10.33
C ALA A 93 -5.73 21.32 -9.92
N SER A 94 -6.30 20.20 -9.46
CA SER A 94 -7.70 20.14 -8.97
C SER A 94 -7.92 21.00 -7.72
N ARG A 95 -6.91 21.12 -6.85
CA ARG A 95 -6.98 21.94 -5.64
C ARG A 95 -6.74 23.41 -5.91
N SER A 96 -5.83 23.71 -6.83
CA SER A 96 -5.54 25.08 -7.25
C SER A 96 -6.72 25.74 -7.98
N SER A 97 -7.62 24.96 -8.56
CA SER A 97 -8.80 25.45 -9.31
C SER A 97 -10.07 25.61 -8.46
N LEU A 98 -10.01 25.36 -7.15
CA LEU A 98 -11.17 25.52 -6.27
C LEU A 98 -11.54 27.00 -6.05
N PRO A 99 -12.84 27.33 -5.94
CA PRO A 99 -13.28 28.70 -5.62
C PRO A 99 -12.68 29.18 -4.30
N GLY A 100 -11.95 30.29 -4.33
CA GLY A 100 -11.23 30.84 -3.16
C GLY A 100 -9.74 30.52 -3.11
N ALA A 101 -9.21 29.71 -4.04
CA ALA A 101 -7.77 29.62 -4.24
C ALA A 101 -7.23 30.97 -4.70
N GLY A 102 -6.22 31.50 -3.99
CA GLY A 102 -5.62 32.80 -4.34
C GLY A 102 -4.98 32.76 -5.73
N ALA A 103 -4.93 33.92 -6.41
CA ALA A 103 -4.34 34.04 -7.76
C ALA A 103 -2.91 33.46 -7.86
N GLN A 104 -2.17 33.49 -6.75
CA GLN A 104 -0.84 32.89 -6.64
C GLN A 104 -0.86 31.36 -6.76
N ILE A 105 -1.82 30.67 -6.15
CA ILE A 105 -1.95 29.20 -6.20
C ILE A 105 -2.32 28.72 -7.61
N LEU A 106 -3.14 29.51 -8.33
CA LEU A 106 -3.49 29.26 -9.73
C LEU A 106 -2.28 29.38 -10.66
N HIS A 107 -1.47 30.45 -10.49
CA HIS A 107 -0.23 30.64 -11.25
C HIS A 107 0.81 29.57 -10.91
N ASP A 108 1.00 29.26 -9.62
CA ASP A 108 1.95 28.25 -9.16
C ASP A 108 1.58 26.85 -9.67
N GLY A 109 0.28 26.54 -9.82
CA GLY A 109 -0.20 25.26 -10.35
C GLY A 109 0.23 25.00 -11.80
N GLN A 110 0.51 26.06 -12.57
CA GLN A 110 1.04 25.93 -13.94
C GLN A 110 2.55 25.66 -13.98
N ASN A 111 3.25 25.81 -12.85
CA ASN A 111 4.69 25.62 -12.72
C ASN A 111 5.07 24.25 -12.13
N VAL A 112 4.14 23.29 -12.12
CA VAL A 112 4.42 21.89 -11.73
C VAL A 112 4.96 21.14 -12.94
N ARG A 113 6.16 20.56 -12.83
CA ARG A 113 6.79 19.79 -13.91
C ARG A 113 7.22 18.41 -13.43
N ILE A 114 7.18 17.44 -14.33
CA ILE A 114 7.62 16.07 -14.07
C ILE A 114 8.90 15.82 -14.86
N ILE A 115 9.92 15.26 -14.22
CA ILE A 115 11.07 14.68 -14.91
C ILE A 115 11.21 13.20 -14.57
N HIS A 116 11.81 12.45 -15.48
CA HIS A 116 12.13 11.05 -15.28
C HIS A 116 13.64 10.91 -15.15
N LEU A 117 14.10 10.42 -13.99
CA LEU A 117 15.50 10.09 -13.77
C LEU A 117 15.66 8.58 -13.85
N ILE A 118 16.49 8.14 -14.78
CA ILE A 118 16.73 6.73 -15.05
C ILE A 118 18.21 6.46 -15.22
N SER A 119 18.65 5.31 -14.72
CA SER A 119 20.00 4.83 -14.95
C SER A 119 20.16 4.34 -16.38
N SER A 120 21.25 4.77 -17.03
CA SER A 120 21.61 4.27 -18.36
C SER A 120 21.76 2.75 -18.33
N GLN A 121 21.12 2.04 -19.27
CA GLN A 121 21.27 0.59 -19.38
C GLN A 121 22.73 0.27 -19.72
N GLN A 122 23.55 -0.06 -18.73
CA GLN A 122 24.69 -0.92 -19.01
C GLN A 122 24.13 -2.28 -19.39
N GLN A 123 24.18 -2.60 -20.69
CA GLN A 123 23.78 -3.87 -21.25
C GLN A 123 24.35 -5.02 -20.38
N ASN A 124 23.48 -5.84 -19.81
CA ASN A 124 23.78 -7.06 -19.02
C ASN A 124 24.08 -6.93 -17.51
N LEU A 125 23.59 -5.93 -16.79
CA LEU A 125 23.60 -6.00 -15.32
C LEU A 125 22.35 -6.75 -14.78
N PRO A 126 22.50 -7.74 -13.87
CA PRO A 126 21.39 -8.48 -13.24
C PRO A 126 20.70 -7.66 -12.14
N HIS A 127 20.67 -6.34 -12.25
CA HIS A 127 20.22 -5.43 -11.20
C HIS A 127 18.99 -4.64 -11.65
N PRO A 128 18.06 -4.31 -10.74
CA PRO A 128 16.93 -3.47 -11.07
C PRO A 128 17.42 -2.10 -11.56
N GLN A 129 16.80 -1.58 -12.62
CA GLN A 129 17.11 -0.25 -13.12
C GLN A 129 16.76 0.78 -12.04
N ALA A 130 17.72 1.64 -11.68
CA ALA A 130 17.42 2.79 -10.84
C ALA A 130 16.56 3.76 -11.64
N GLU A 131 15.32 3.93 -11.21
CA GLU A 131 14.32 4.77 -11.86
C GLU A 131 13.53 5.55 -10.79
N VAL A 132 13.27 6.82 -11.03
CA VAL A 132 12.37 7.65 -10.21
C VAL A 132 11.72 8.76 -11.04
N TRP A 133 10.45 9.01 -10.76
CA TRP A 133 9.68 10.11 -11.33
C TRP A 133 9.63 11.24 -10.31
N VAL A 134 10.09 12.42 -10.73
CA VAL A 134 10.26 13.58 -9.85
C VAL A 134 9.24 14.63 -10.23
N VAL A 135 8.36 14.99 -9.31
CA VAL A 135 7.44 16.13 -9.45
C VAL A 135 8.11 17.33 -8.80
N PHE A 136 8.55 18.30 -9.61
CA PHE A 136 9.01 19.60 -9.15
C PHE A 136 7.84 20.59 -9.10
N LEU A 137 7.80 21.39 -8.04
CA LEU A 137 6.71 22.33 -7.77
C LEU A 137 7.21 23.52 -6.94
N PRO A 138 6.56 24.70 -7.03
CA PRO A 138 6.79 25.80 -6.09
C PRO A 138 6.59 25.37 -4.64
N GLY A 139 7.41 25.91 -3.72
CA GLY A 139 7.34 25.56 -2.30
C GLY A 139 5.98 25.80 -1.64
N SER A 140 5.19 26.76 -2.15
CA SER A 140 3.81 27.05 -1.74
C SER A 140 2.85 25.87 -1.93
N LEU A 141 3.11 25.01 -2.93
CA LEU A 141 2.26 23.85 -3.27
C LEU A 141 2.73 22.55 -2.61
N TYR A 142 3.89 22.56 -1.94
CA TYR A 142 4.43 21.38 -1.27
C TYR A 142 3.47 20.76 -0.23
N PRO A 143 2.71 21.53 0.58
CA PRO A 143 1.71 20.95 1.47
C PRO A 143 0.63 20.13 0.75
N THR A 144 0.17 20.59 -0.42
CA THR A 144 -0.84 19.88 -1.24
C THR A 144 -0.27 18.61 -1.88
N ALA A 145 0.98 18.65 -2.35
CA ALA A 145 1.66 17.45 -2.85
C ALA A 145 1.89 16.42 -1.71
N ARG A 146 2.29 16.90 -0.52
CA ARG A 146 2.43 16.05 0.68
C ARG A 146 1.10 15.43 1.07
N GLU A 147 0.00 16.16 0.96
CA GLU A 147 -1.34 15.68 1.21
C GLU A 147 -1.72 14.51 0.27
N PHE A 148 -1.37 14.61 -1.02
CA PHE A 148 -1.53 13.51 -1.98
C PHE A 148 -0.76 12.26 -1.51
N TRP A 149 0.53 12.40 -1.22
CA TRP A 149 1.38 11.31 -0.74
C TRP A 149 0.86 10.67 0.55
N GLN A 150 0.43 11.50 1.51
CA GLN A 150 -0.04 11.04 2.81
C GLN A 150 -1.32 10.20 2.70
N HIS A 151 -2.33 10.69 1.97
CA HIS A 151 -3.62 10.00 1.87
C HIS A 151 -3.57 8.80 0.94
N THR A 152 -2.90 8.91 -0.21
CA THR A 152 -2.82 7.80 -1.17
C THR A 152 -1.82 6.74 -0.74
N GLY A 153 -0.83 7.10 0.08
CA GLY A 153 0.30 6.22 0.40
C GLY A 153 1.19 5.91 -0.80
N GLU A 154 1.08 6.70 -1.88
CA GLU A 154 1.87 6.59 -3.09
C GLU A 154 3.15 7.43 -2.99
N GLY A 155 4.29 6.78 -3.11
CA GLY A 155 5.62 7.40 -3.03
C GLY A 155 6.70 6.32 -3.06
N ILE A 156 7.97 6.74 -3.13
CA ILE A 156 9.07 5.78 -3.01
C ILE A 156 9.30 5.37 -1.54
N SER A 157 9.81 4.17 -1.32
CA SER A 157 10.26 3.71 0.00
C SER A 157 11.66 4.25 0.34
N SER A 158 12.04 4.18 1.61
CA SER A 158 13.39 4.55 2.06
C SER A 158 14.48 3.66 1.45
N ARG A 159 14.23 2.35 1.28
CA ARG A 159 15.13 1.43 0.57
C ARG A 159 15.33 1.83 -0.89
N ARG A 160 14.24 2.12 -1.61
CA ARG A 160 14.31 2.62 -2.99
C ARG A 160 15.07 3.95 -3.05
N ALA A 161 14.86 4.84 -2.09
CA ALA A 161 15.57 6.11 -2.00
C ALA A 161 17.08 5.91 -1.85
N VAL A 162 17.55 5.05 -0.93
CA VAL A 162 18.98 4.74 -0.77
C VAL A 162 19.58 4.20 -2.08
N PHE A 163 18.88 3.29 -2.75
CA PHE A 163 19.33 2.71 -4.02
C PHE A 163 19.48 3.76 -5.13
N ILE A 164 18.49 4.63 -5.31
CA ILE A 164 18.52 5.72 -6.30
C ILE A 164 19.60 6.73 -5.93
N HIS A 165 19.70 7.11 -4.65
CA HIS A 165 20.64 8.12 -4.17
C HIS A 165 22.09 7.70 -4.41
N LYS A 166 22.40 6.42 -4.20
CA LYS A 166 23.71 5.87 -4.58
C LYS A 166 23.97 6.02 -6.08
N SER A 167 22.99 5.65 -6.91
CA SER A 167 23.10 5.77 -8.37
C SER A 167 23.27 7.23 -8.84
N LEU A 168 22.62 8.19 -8.17
CA LEU A 168 22.79 9.62 -8.41
C LEU A 168 24.21 10.08 -8.09
N LYS A 169 24.73 9.72 -6.91
CA LYS A 169 26.08 10.10 -6.46
C LYS A 169 27.19 9.51 -7.33
N GLU A 170 26.98 8.31 -7.86
CA GLU A 170 27.91 7.65 -8.77
C GLU A 170 27.80 8.17 -10.22
N GLY A 171 26.88 9.10 -10.51
CA GLY A 171 26.70 9.72 -11.82
C GLY A 171 26.03 8.82 -12.85
N TYR A 172 25.31 7.78 -12.41
CA TYR A 172 24.66 6.82 -13.30
C TYR A 172 23.24 7.22 -13.71
N LEU A 173 22.63 8.20 -13.04
CA LEU A 173 21.30 8.71 -13.38
C LEU A 173 21.38 9.84 -14.39
N SER A 174 20.53 9.77 -15.42
CA SER A 174 20.32 10.82 -16.40
C SER A 174 18.84 11.14 -16.53
N VAL A 175 18.53 12.37 -16.94
CA VAL A 175 17.17 12.73 -17.34
C VAL A 175 16.85 12.01 -18.65
N GLU A 176 15.75 11.28 -18.68
CA GLU A 176 15.23 10.76 -19.95
C GLU A 176 14.56 11.91 -20.70
N GLU A 177 15.10 12.29 -21.86
CA GLU A 177 14.45 13.25 -22.76
C GLU A 177 13.18 12.60 -23.34
N GLN A 178 12.01 13.02 -22.86
CA GLN A 178 10.75 12.57 -23.43
C GLN A 178 10.63 13.04 -24.88
N SER A 179 10.80 12.13 -25.83
CA SER A 179 10.16 12.24 -27.15
C SER A 179 8.65 12.08 -26.94
N ALA A 180 7.97 13.18 -26.63
CA ALA A 180 6.60 13.18 -26.16
C ALA A 180 5.60 12.69 -27.23
N VAL A 181 5.00 11.52 -27.00
CA VAL A 181 3.59 11.27 -27.30
C VAL A 181 2.97 10.68 -26.04
N LEU A 182 2.32 11.54 -25.24
CA LEU A 182 1.39 11.08 -24.22
C LEU A 182 0.25 10.33 -24.92
N PRO A 183 -0.14 9.12 -24.50
CA PRO A 183 -1.36 8.52 -25.01
C PRO A 183 -2.54 9.44 -24.65
N PRO A 184 -3.50 9.67 -25.57
CA PRO A 184 -4.62 10.56 -25.29
C PRO A 184 -5.42 10.07 -24.08
N ALA A 185 -5.93 11.01 -23.29
CA ALA A 185 -6.96 10.73 -22.31
C ALA A 185 -8.09 9.92 -22.97
N THR A 186 -8.37 8.73 -22.45
CA THR A 186 -9.40 7.85 -22.99
C THR A 186 -10.78 8.41 -22.69
N ASP A 187 -11.39 9.05 -23.68
CA ASP A 187 -12.84 9.32 -23.74
C ASP A 187 -13.61 8.00 -23.98
N PRO A 188 -14.90 7.89 -23.60
CA PRO A 188 -15.57 6.61 -23.37
C PRO A 188 -15.82 5.84 -24.66
N LEU A 189 -15.18 4.68 -24.79
CA LEU A 189 -15.35 3.77 -25.92
C LEU A 189 -16.72 3.09 -25.88
N HIS A 190 -17.66 3.64 -26.64
CA HIS A 190 -18.71 2.87 -27.30
C HIS A 190 -18.19 2.38 -28.67
N ARG A 191 -17.99 1.06 -28.80
CA ARG A 191 -18.31 0.25 -30.01
C ARG A 191 -17.97 -1.23 -29.75
N GLY A 192 -18.90 -2.10 -30.15
CA GLY A 192 -18.96 -3.53 -29.84
C GLY A 192 -17.96 -4.44 -30.58
N PRO A 193 -18.11 -5.77 -30.45
CA PRO A 193 -17.04 -6.73 -30.69
C PRO A 193 -16.89 -7.08 -32.17
N SER A 194 -15.65 -7.06 -32.69
CA SER A 194 -15.30 -7.67 -33.97
C SER A 194 -14.58 -8.99 -33.76
N ARG A 195 -15.02 -10.01 -34.50
CA ARG A 195 -14.65 -11.43 -34.42
C ARG A 195 -13.42 -11.75 -35.30
N TYR A 196 -12.65 -12.75 -34.84
CA TYR A 196 -11.85 -13.75 -35.57
C TYR A 196 -10.91 -13.33 -36.72
N SER A 197 -9.63 -13.70 -36.59
CA SER A 197 -8.87 -14.38 -37.65
C SER A 197 -7.74 -15.24 -37.06
N LYS A 198 -7.49 -16.39 -37.70
CA LYS A 198 -6.58 -17.48 -37.32
C LYS A 198 -5.31 -17.47 -38.20
N HIS A 199 -4.25 -18.06 -37.63
CA HIS A 199 -3.16 -18.86 -38.25
C HIS A 199 -1.95 -18.21 -38.91
N SER A 200 -0.76 -18.56 -38.37
CA SER A 200 0.38 -19.29 -39.00
C SER A 200 1.63 -19.04 -38.12
N GLY A 201 2.62 -19.91 -37.86
CA GLY A 201 2.99 -21.23 -38.36
C GLY A 201 4.52 -21.29 -38.58
N GLY A 202 5.26 -22.03 -37.74
CA GLY A 202 6.67 -22.45 -37.92
C GLY A 202 7.73 -21.63 -37.17
N SER A 203 8.93 -22.11 -36.80
CA SER A 203 9.58 -23.43 -36.74
C SER A 203 10.95 -23.28 -36.04
N ASN A 204 11.29 -24.23 -35.16
CA ASN A 204 12.60 -24.79 -34.76
C ASN A 204 13.86 -23.97 -34.36
N THR A 205 14.58 -24.62 -33.43
CA THR A 205 16.03 -24.66 -33.10
C THR A 205 16.44 -23.89 -31.83
N ALA A 206 17.35 -24.34 -30.96
CA ALA A 206 17.98 -25.63 -30.68
C ALA A 206 18.58 -25.55 -29.26
N LYS A 207 18.65 -26.69 -28.55
CA LYS A 207 19.24 -26.84 -27.22
C LYS A 207 20.77 -26.72 -27.27
N LYS A 208 21.37 -26.06 -26.26
CA LYS A 208 22.79 -26.20 -25.94
C LYS A 208 22.96 -26.47 -24.45
N GLN A 209 23.43 -27.68 -24.14
CA GLN A 209 23.91 -28.13 -22.83
C GLN A 209 25.30 -27.55 -22.57
N THR A 210 25.61 -27.22 -21.32
CA THR A 210 26.99 -27.10 -20.84
C THR A 210 27.16 -27.86 -19.52
N ASN A 211 28.25 -28.62 -19.47
CA ASN A 211 28.64 -29.57 -18.43
C ASN A 211 29.23 -28.88 -17.20
N ILE A 212 29.01 -29.51 -16.05
CA ILE A 212 29.57 -29.18 -14.74
C ILE A 212 30.90 -29.91 -14.56
N SER A 213 31.94 -29.21 -14.12
CA SER A 213 33.17 -29.80 -13.55
C SER A 213 33.42 -29.23 -12.15
N ARG A 214 33.48 -30.13 -11.15
CA ARG A 214 33.82 -29.84 -9.74
C ARG A 214 35.32 -30.00 -9.52
N SER A 215 35.90 -29.12 -8.71
CA SER A 215 37.15 -29.37 -7.97
C SER A 215 37.04 -28.77 -6.57
N ASN A 216 37.26 -29.60 -5.55
CA ASN A 216 37.26 -29.25 -4.13
C ASN A 216 38.62 -28.68 -3.71
N SER A 217 38.61 -27.66 -2.85
CA SER A 217 39.66 -27.43 -1.86
C SER A 217 39.06 -26.72 -0.64
N GLU A 218 39.19 -27.33 0.52
CA GLU A 218 38.70 -26.84 1.82
C GLU A 218 39.51 -25.63 2.31
N GLY A 219 38.81 -24.62 2.85
CA GLY A 219 39.40 -23.45 3.50
C GLY A 219 38.35 -22.41 3.84
N ILE A 220 37.91 -22.38 5.09
CA ILE A 220 37.06 -21.38 5.76
C ILE A 220 35.66 -21.19 5.11
N SER A 221 34.59 -21.59 5.82
CA SER A 221 33.19 -21.51 5.39
C SER A 221 32.85 -20.14 4.79
N THR A 222 32.81 -20.08 3.47
CA THR A 222 32.48 -18.88 2.67
C THR A 222 30.99 -18.56 2.71
N LYS A 223 30.18 -19.34 3.43
CA LYS A 223 28.74 -19.09 3.62
C LYS A 223 28.46 -18.04 4.71
N ASP A 224 29.34 -17.90 5.68
CA ASP A 224 29.10 -17.07 6.87
C ASP A 224 29.72 -15.66 6.77
N PHE A 225 30.33 -15.32 5.62
CA PHE A 225 30.87 -13.99 5.33
C PHE A 225 30.07 -13.22 4.26
N VAL A 226 29.01 -13.84 3.71
CA VAL A 226 28.17 -13.26 2.65
C VAL A 226 27.04 -12.37 3.22
N GLU A 227 26.79 -12.41 4.53
CA GLU A 227 25.74 -11.62 5.20
C GLU A 227 26.17 -10.18 5.56
N MET A 228 27.46 -9.84 5.54
CA MET A 228 27.94 -8.52 5.97
C MET A 228 28.40 -7.64 4.81
N ARG A 229 27.43 -6.99 4.12
CA ARG A 229 27.50 -5.70 3.41
C ARG A 229 26.71 -5.73 2.09
N TYR A 230 25.49 -5.21 2.14
CA TYR A 230 24.84 -4.40 1.11
C TYR A 230 25.22 -4.60 -0.38
N GLY A 231 24.22 -5.01 -1.17
CA GLY A 231 23.94 -4.30 -2.42
C GLY A 231 24.38 -4.92 -3.74
N ARG A 232 24.59 -6.23 -3.85
CA ARG A 232 24.73 -6.87 -5.16
C ARG A 232 23.90 -8.13 -5.25
N ASN A 233 22.99 -8.12 -6.23
CA ASN A 233 22.09 -9.20 -6.67
C ASN A 233 20.71 -9.19 -6.00
N LEU A 234 19.91 -8.13 -6.21
CA LEU A 234 18.47 -8.34 -6.41
C LEU A 234 18.30 -9.11 -7.71
N GLU A 235 18.53 -10.42 -7.67
CA GLU A 235 18.16 -11.29 -8.76
C GLU A 235 16.65 -11.09 -8.98
N ALA A 236 16.25 -10.70 -10.18
CA ALA A 236 14.84 -10.47 -10.51
C ALA A 236 13.98 -11.69 -10.11
N ASP A 237 14.54 -12.89 -10.24
CA ASP A 237 13.94 -14.14 -9.79
C ASP A 237 13.65 -14.14 -8.28
N ALA A 238 14.58 -13.70 -7.43
CA ALA A 238 14.37 -13.64 -5.98
C ALA A 238 13.22 -12.69 -5.61
N VAL A 239 13.11 -11.56 -6.29
CA VAL A 239 11.99 -10.62 -6.09
C VAL A 239 10.66 -11.26 -6.49
N GLN A 240 10.60 -11.91 -7.65
CA GLN A 240 9.38 -12.57 -8.11
C GLN A 240 8.97 -13.73 -7.20
N GLN A 241 9.94 -14.53 -6.73
CA GLN A 241 9.70 -15.58 -5.74
C GLN A 241 9.21 -15.00 -4.41
N ALA A 242 9.80 -13.89 -3.93
CA ALA A 242 9.35 -13.24 -2.70
C ALA A 242 7.90 -12.74 -2.81
N LYS A 243 7.56 -12.03 -3.90
CA LYS A 243 6.18 -11.57 -4.14
C LYS A 243 5.20 -12.73 -4.33
N LEU A 244 5.61 -13.81 -4.97
CA LEU A 244 4.80 -15.02 -5.10
C LEU A 244 4.57 -15.68 -3.72
N ALA A 245 5.61 -15.81 -2.90
CA ALA A 245 5.52 -16.39 -1.56
C ALA A 245 4.59 -15.57 -0.65
N ILE A 246 4.64 -14.23 -0.72
CA ILE A 246 3.70 -13.36 0.02
C ILE A 246 2.26 -13.62 -0.43
N ARG A 247 1.99 -13.67 -1.74
CA ARG A 247 0.64 -13.94 -2.28
C ARG A 247 0.14 -15.34 -1.91
N GLN A 248 1.00 -16.34 -1.95
CA GLN A 248 0.71 -17.71 -1.50
C GLN A 248 0.43 -17.76 0.00
N ARG A 249 1.15 -16.98 0.81
CA ARG A 249 0.94 -16.91 2.26
C ARG A 249 -0.38 -16.25 2.61
N ILE A 250 -0.76 -15.17 1.92
CA ILE A 250 -2.06 -14.51 2.08
C ILE A 250 -3.18 -15.50 1.69
N SER A 251 -3.17 -15.97 0.44
CA SER A 251 -4.21 -16.90 -0.05
C SER A 251 -4.27 -18.21 0.74
N GLY A 252 -3.14 -18.77 1.15
CA GLY A 252 -3.05 -19.98 1.96
C GLY A 252 -3.54 -19.80 3.40
N THR A 253 -3.15 -18.71 4.07
CA THR A 253 -3.61 -18.41 5.44
C THR A 253 -5.13 -18.20 5.47
N MET A 254 -5.71 -17.55 4.46
CA MET A 254 -7.16 -17.38 4.37
C MET A 254 -7.91 -18.72 4.25
N VAL A 255 -7.33 -19.69 3.52
CA VAL A 255 -7.92 -21.04 3.42
C VAL A 255 -7.83 -21.77 4.76
N LEU A 256 -6.67 -21.71 5.42
CA LEU A 256 -6.46 -22.33 6.74
C LEU A 256 -7.33 -21.67 7.83
N GLY A 257 -7.41 -20.34 7.86
CA GLY A 257 -8.23 -19.59 8.80
C GLY A 257 -9.72 -19.94 8.66
N ALA A 258 -10.24 -19.98 7.43
CA ALA A 258 -11.62 -20.40 7.17
C ALA A 258 -11.88 -21.86 7.63
N GLU A 259 -10.91 -22.76 7.44
CA GLU A 259 -10.99 -24.16 7.88
C GLU A 259 -10.94 -24.30 9.41
N LEU A 260 -10.14 -23.49 10.11
CA LEU A 260 -10.07 -23.44 11.57
C LEU A 260 -11.35 -22.88 12.20
N ILE A 261 -11.94 -21.85 11.58
CA ILE A 261 -13.14 -21.16 12.10
C ILE A 261 -14.42 -21.98 11.84
N ALA A 262 -14.53 -22.67 10.69
CA ALA A 262 -15.74 -23.39 10.29
C ALA A 262 -15.44 -24.79 9.68
N PRO A 263 -14.98 -25.76 10.50
CA PRO A 263 -14.50 -27.07 10.04
C PRO A 263 -15.58 -27.99 9.42
N THR A 264 -16.88 -27.69 9.60
CA THR A 264 -18.00 -28.55 9.20
C THR A 264 -18.73 -28.09 7.94
N SER A 265 -18.27 -27.05 7.25
CA SER A 265 -18.90 -26.58 6.01
C SER A 265 -18.57 -27.55 4.85
N PRO A 266 -19.57 -28.03 4.07
CA PRO A 266 -19.32 -28.93 2.96
C PRO A 266 -18.55 -28.20 1.85
N GLN A 267 -17.21 -28.37 1.81
CA GLN A 267 -16.30 -27.74 0.84
C GLN A 267 -16.40 -28.35 -0.57
N SER A 268 -17.60 -28.49 -1.11
CA SER A 268 -17.85 -29.05 -2.43
C SER A 268 -18.14 -27.92 -3.43
N ARG A 269 -17.16 -27.61 -4.30
CA ARG A 269 -17.24 -26.81 -5.57
C ARG A 269 -17.07 -25.29 -5.52
N VAL A 270 -16.77 -24.65 -4.39
CA VAL A 270 -16.53 -23.19 -4.36
C VAL A 270 -15.07 -22.89 -4.71
N ARG A 271 -14.84 -21.96 -5.67
CA ARG A 271 -13.48 -21.53 -6.06
C ARG A 271 -12.74 -20.97 -4.84
N LYS A 272 -11.59 -21.57 -4.51
CA LYS A 272 -10.69 -21.07 -3.46
C LYS A 272 -9.93 -19.84 -3.99
N ILE A 273 -9.55 -18.94 -3.07
CA ILE A 273 -8.67 -17.81 -3.40
C ILE A 273 -7.32 -18.36 -3.84
N SER A 274 -6.80 -17.82 -4.93
CA SER A 274 -5.52 -18.17 -5.49
C SER A 274 -4.54 -17.00 -5.37
N PRO A 275 -3.22 -17.23 -5.51
CA PRO A 275 -2.24 -16.14 -5.55
C PRO A 275 -2.50 -15.10 -6.64
N ASP A 276 -3.20 -15.47 -7.72
CA ASP A 276 -3.56 -14.56 -8.82
C ASP A 276 -4.70 -13.60 -8.45
N ASP A 277 -5.42 -13.87 -7.36
CA ASP A 277 -6.46 -13.00 -6.82
C ASP A 277 -5.89 -11.95 -5.84
N VAL A 278 -4.57 -11.97 -5.58
CA VAL A 278 -3.88 -11.13 -4.60
C VAL A 278 -2.94 -10.14 -5.29
N PHE A 279 -3.20 -8.85 -5.10
CA PHE A 279 -2.41 -7.74 -5.59
C PHE A 279 -1.63 -7.11 -4.45
N LEU A 280 -0.33 -6.83 -4.67
CA LEU A 280 0.55 -6.25 -3.65
C LEU A 280 0.84 -4.78 -3.96
N PHE A 281 0.88 -3.97 -2.93
CA PHE A 281 1.08 -2.53 -3.00
C PHE A 281 2.18 -2.07 -2.02
N PRO A 282 2.82 -0.91 -2.24
CA PRO A 282 3.86 -0.37 -1.35
C PRO A 282 3.39 -0.07 0.08
N SER A 283 2.08 0.14 0.29
CA SER A 283 1.50 0.42 1.61
C SER A 283 0.01 0.03 1.66
N GLY A 284 -0.54 -0.11 2.87
CA GLY A 284 -1.99 -0.32 3.05
C GLY A 284 -2.85 0.77 2.43
N MET A 285 -2.43 2.04 2.55
CA MET A 285 -3.15 3.15 1.91
C MET A 285 -3.07 3.11 0.38
N SER A 286 -1.94 2.66 -0.19
CA SER A 286 -1.86 2.43 -1.64
C SER A 286 -2.81 1.32 -2.08
N ALA A 287 -2.98 0.26 -1.29
CA ALA A 287 -3.99 -0.78 -1.57
C ALA A 287 -5.43 -0.22 -1.52
N ILE A 288 -5.75 0.60 -0.51
CA ILE A 288 -7.06 1.28 -0.39
C ILE A 288 -7.28 2.23 -1.57
N TYR A 289 -6.31 3.10 -1.86
CA TYR A 289 -6.40 4.10 -2.92
C TYR A 289 -6.56 3.46 -4.31
N ASN A 290 -5.78 2.41 -4.61
CA ASN A 290 -5.91 1.70 -5.88
C ASN A 290 -7.23 0.90 -5.97
N THR A 291 -7.72 0.35 -4.87
CA THR A 291 -9.05 -0.28 -4.81
C THR A 291 -10.15 0.74 -5.08
N HIS A 292 -10.09 1.91 -4.45
CA HIS A 292 -11.00 3.02 -4.71
C HIS A 292 -10.94 3.47 -6.18
N LYS A 293 -9.74 3.69 -6.74
CA LYS A 293 -9.54 4.06 -8.15
C LYS A 293 -10.12 3.01 -9.11
N LEU A 294 -9.92 1.72 -8.83
CA LEU A 294 -10.47 0.61 -9.58
C LEU A 294 -12.01 0.65 -9.60
N LEU A 295 -12.64 0.84 -8.45
CA LEU A 295 -14.09 0.87 -8.32
C LEU A 295 -14.71 2.11 -8.98
N ARG A 296 -14.02 3.25 -8.95
CA ARG A 296 -14.42 4.44 -9.74
C ARG A 296 -14.37 4.18 -11.24
N ALA A 297 -13.32 3.52 -11.72
CA ALA A 297 -13.21 3.16 -13.13
C ALA A 297 -14.30 2.16 -13.57
N LEU A 298 -14.76 1.29 -12.67
CA LEU A 298 -15.79 0.29 -12.96
C LEU A 298 -17.21 0.88 -12.97
N TYR A 299 -17.55 1.75 -12.02
CA TYR A 299 -18.93 2.25 -11.84
C TYR A 299 -19.17 3.68 -12.32
N GLY A 300 -18.11 4.42 -12.67
CA GLY A 300 -18.17 5.83 -13.02
C GLY A 300 -18.42 6.73 -11.79
N PRO A 301 -18.91 7.96 -12.00
CA PRO A 301 -19.08 8.93 -10.92
C PRO A 301 -20.25 8.53 -10.02
N ARG A 302 -19.95 7.96 -8.86
CA ARG A 302 -20.91 7.60 -7.81
C ARG A 302 -20.26 7.79 -6.45
N LYS A 303 -21.05 8.19 -5.47
CA LYS A 303 -20.60 8.22 -4.07
C LYS A 303 -20.24 6.81 -3.60
N MET A 304 -19.28 6.78 -2.70
CA MET A 304 -18.95 5.61 -1.90
C MET A 304 -19.34 5.86 -0.45
N VAL A 305 -19.50 4.78 0.30
CA VAL A 305 -19.82 4.83 1.73
C VAL A 305 -18.58 4.51 2.53
N GLU A 306 -18.30 5.31 3.54
CA GLU A 306 -17.40 4.93 4.63
C GLU A 306 -18.25 4.54 5.83
N PHE A 307 -18.13 3.29 6.28
CA PHE A 307 -18.94 2.71 7.34
C PHE A 307 -18.10 2.39 8.57
N GLY A 308 -18.43 3.04 9.68
CA GLY A 308 -17.59 3.13 10.86
C GLY A 308 -16.64 4.31 10.80
N PHE A 309 -15.89 4.50 11.88
CA PHE A 309 -14.77 5.44 11.90
C PHE A 309 -13.52 4.63 11.54
N PRO A 310 -13.09 4.60 10.26
CA PRO A 310 -11.86 3.94 9.89
C PRO A 310 -10.67 4.79 10.34
N TYR A 311 -9.49 4.26 10.06
CA TYR A 311 -8.30 5.05 9.85
C TYR A 311 -8.58 6.29 8.96
N LEU A 312 -8.33 7.48 9.53
CA LEU A 312 -8.75 8.79 8.99
C LEU A 312 -8.48 8.98 7.49
N ASP A 313 -7.37 8.44 6.99
CA ASP A 313 -6.95 8.63 5.60
C ASP A 313 -7.85 7.88 4.60
N THR A 314 -8.53 6.80 4.99
CA THR A 314 -9.51 6.10 4.12
C THR A 314 -10.67 7.02 3.78
N LEU A 315 -11.27 7.66 4.79
CA LEU A 315 -12.30 8.67 4.60
C LEU A 315 -11.79 9.80 3.69
N LYS A 316 -10.55 10.27 3.90
CA LYS A 316 -9.96 11.32 3.05
C LYS A 316 -9.76 10.86 1.61
N VAL A 317 -9.43 9.59 1.36
CA VAL A 317 -9.38 9.05 0.00
C VAL A 317 -10.75 9.16 -0.67
N LEU A 318 -11.82 8.71 0.01
CA LEU A 318 -13.18 8.72 -0.55
C LEU A 318 -13.72 10.15 -0.75
N GLU A 319 -13.43 11.08 0.17
CA GLU A 319 -13.85 12.48 0.07
C GLU A 319 -13.10 13.26 -1.01
N LYS A 320 -11.78 13.04 -1.12
CA LYS A 320 -10.88 13.94 -1.87
C LYS A 320 -10.60 13.45 -3.29
N PHE A 321 -10.78 12.17 -3.58
CA PHE A 321 -10.37 11.56 -4.83
C PHE A 321 -11.53 11.02 -5.68
N GLY A 322 -12.74 11.53 -5.49
CA GLY A 322 -13.91 11.12 -6.26
C GLY A 322 -15.13 12.01 -6.08
N ASP A 323 -16.30 11.39 -6.18
CA ASP A 323 -17.60 12.07 -6.27
C ASP A 323 -18.26 12.28 -4.90
N GLY A 324 -17.45 12.23 -3.84
CA GLY A 324 -17.86 12.38 -2.45
C GLY A 324 -18.09 11.06 -1.70
N CYS A 325 -18.20 11.19 -0.38
CA CYS A 325 -18.37 10.08 0.54
C CYS A 325 -19.65 10.28 1.38
N LEU A 326 -20.48 9.24 1.48
CA LEU A 326 -21.48 9.16 2.55
C LEU A 326 -20.78 8.56 3.77
N PHE A 327 -20.64 9.36 4.83
CA PHE A 327 -19.95 8.94 6.03
C PHE A 327 -20.93 8.50 7.12
N LEU A 328 -20.86 7.23 7.49
CA LEU A 328 -21.67 6.61 8.54
C LEU A 328 -20.74 6.20 9.69
N GLY A 329 -20.33 7.18 10.49
CA GLY A 329 -19.15 7.08 11.36
C GLY A 329 -19.31 6.26 12.65
N ASN A 330 -20.52 5.92 13.09
CA ASN A 330 -20.70 5.14 14.32
C ASN A 330 -20.40 3.66 14.09
N GLY A 331 -20.64 3.15 12.88
CA GLY A 331 -20.37 1.76 12.49
C GLY A 331 -21.24 0.75 13.23
N ASN A 332 -22.43 1.14 13.69
CA ASN A 332 -23.36 0.32 14.46
C ASN A 332 -24.62 -0.03 13.64
N ASP A 333 -25.56 -0.78 14.24
CA ASP A 333 -26.79 -1.20 13.54
C ASP A 333 -27.70 -0.03 13.13
N ALA A 334 -27.64 1.12 13.81
CA ALA A 334 -28.41 2.32 13.44
C ALA A 334 -27.87 2.95 12.15
N ASP A 335 -26.56 2.94 11.95
CA ASP A 335 -25.95 3.37 10.69
C ASP A 335 -26.32 2.42 9.53
N VAL A 336 -26.53 1.12 9.81
CA VAL A 336 -27.06 0.18 8.79
C VAL A 336 -28.51 0.55 8.41
N ASP A 337 -29.33 0.94 9.39
CA ASP A 337 -30.71 1.41 9.13
C ASP A 337 -30.71 2.69 8.30
N GLU A 338 -29.83 3.64 8.59
CA GLU A 338 -29.66 4.87 7.81
C GLU A 338 -29.23 4.57 6.37
N LEU A 339 -28.25 3.67 6.19
CA LEU A 339 -27.81 3.24 4.87
C LEU A 339 -28.98 2.64 4.07
N GLU A 340 -29.78 1.78 4.70
CA GLU A 340 -30.95 1.19 4.05
C GLU A 340 -31.98 2.26 3.62
N GLN A 341 -32.24 3.27 4.45
CA GLN A 341 -33.13 4.37 4.10
C GLN A 341 -32.61 5.17 2.89
N VAL A 342 -31.32 5.52 2.89
CA VAL A 342 -30.68 6.25 1.78
C VAL A 342 -30.78 5.44 0.49
N LEU A 343 -30.46 4.15 0.52
CA LEU A 343 -30.54 3.28 -0.65
C LEU A 343 -31.98 3.09 -1.16
N ASN A 344 -32.95 2.98 -0.25
CA ASN A 344 -34.37 2.87 -0.60
C ASN A 344 -34.95 4.18 -1.17
N SER A 345 -34.35 5.34 -0.87
CA SER A 345 -34.72 6.62 -1.48
C SER A 345 -34.33 6.74 -2.96
N GLY A 346 -33.51 5.80 -3.46
CA GLY A 346 -33.07 5.75 -4.85
C GLY A 346 -31.61 6.18 -5.06
N GLU A 347 -30.90 6.59 -4.01
CA GLU A 347 -29.47 6.88 -4.06
C GLU A 347 -28.68 5.63 -4.50
N LYS A 348 -27.73 5.80 -5.41
CA LYS A 348 -26.89 4.70 -5.93
C LYS A 348 -25.45 4.91 -5.51
N ILE A 349 -24.94 4.00 -4.70
CA ILE A 349 -23.53 3.94 -4.32
C ILE A 349 -22.79 2.90 -5.18
N SER A 350 -21.49 3.07 -5.36
CA SER A 350 -20.64 2.08 -6.04
C SER A 350 -20.05 1.06 -5.07
N ALA A 351 -19.62 1.52 -3.90
CA ALA A 351 -18.97 0.68 -2.89
C ALA A 351 -19.18 1.21 -1.47
N LEU A 352 -19.01 0.31 -0.51
CA LEU A 352 -18.93 0.57 0.92
C LEU A 352 -17.57 0.05 1.42
N PHE A 353 -16.83 0.92 2.11
CA PHE A 353 -15.60 0.61 2.82
C PHE A 353 -15.90 0.52 4.31
N CYS A 354 -15.32 -0.48 4.97
CA CYS A 354 -15.38 -0.61 6.43
C CYS A 354 -14.16 -1.36 6.95
N GLU A 355 -13.85 -1.17 8.23
CA GLU A 355 -12.86 -1.98 8.93
C GLU A 355 -13.53 -3.10 9.74
N PHE A 356 -12.87 -4.25 9.86
CA PHE A 356 -13.34 -5.33 10.71
C PHE A 356 -12.20 -6.01 11.48
N PRO A 357 -12.11 -5.83 12.82
CA PRO A 357 -12.76 -4.77 13.60
C PRO A 357 -12.11 -3.40 13.35
N SER A 358 -12.79 -2.32 13.73
CA SER A 358 -12.35 -0.94 13.48
C SER A 358 -11.22 -0.47 14.39
N ASN A 359 -10.36 0.39 13.89
CA ASN A 359 -9.30 1.07 14.64
C ASN A 359 -9.81 2.41 15.20
N PRO A 360 -9.59 2.77 16.48
CA PRO A 360 -9.03 1.95 17.57
C PRO A 360 -10.09 1.23 18.42
N LEU A 361 -11.37 1.48 18.17
CA LEU A 361 -12.48 1.08 19.07
C LEU A 361 -12.88 -0.39 18.97
N LEU A 362 -12.27 -1.14 18.06
CA LEU A 362 -12.53 -2.55 17.77
C LEU A 362 -14.01 -2.86 17.48
N ARG A 363 -14.74 -1.91 16.87
CA ARG A 363 -16.15 -2.12 16.50
C ARG A 363 -16.24 -3.06 15.30
N SER A 364 -17.20 -3.96 15.34
CA SER A 364 -17.42 -4.96 14.29
C SER A 364 -18.77 -4.70 13.63
N PRO A 365 -18.82 -4.16 12.40
CA PRO A 365 -20.08 -3.88 11.72
C PRO A 365 -20.86 -5.17 11.43
N ASN A 366 -22.18 -5.07 11.32
CA ASN A 366 -23.04 -6.21 11.00
C ASN A 366 -22.91 -6.60 9.51
N LEU A 367 -21.84 -7.32 9.18
CA LEU A 367 -21.49 -7.68 7.80
C LEU A 367 -22.58 -8.49 7.09
N LYS A 368 -23.39 -9.25 7.83
CA LYS A 368 -24.53 -9.98 7.26
C LYS A 368 -25.58 -9.02 6.71
N ARG A 369 -26.00 -8.03 7.51
CA ARG A 369 -26.98 -7.03 7.07
C ARG A 369 -26.43 -6.16 5.93
N LEU A 370 -25.16 -5.78 6.02
CA LEU A 370 -24.49 -5.04 4.94
C LEU A 370 -24.44 -5.85 3.65
N ARG A 371 -24.13 -7.15 3.71
CA ARG A 371 -24.15 -8.05 2.54
C ARG A 371 -25.54 -8.17 1.94
N ASP A 372 -26.59 -8.26 2.75
CA ASP A 372 -27.97 -8.32 2.27
C ASP A 372 -28.35 -7.02 1.52
N LEU A 373 -27.95 -5.86 2.05
CA LEU A 373 -28.11 -4.56 1.36
C LEU A 373 -27.31 -4.49 0.06
N ALA A 374 -26.04 -4.90 0.10
CA ALA A 374 -25.16 -4.89 -1.06
C ALA A 374 -25.69 -5.78 -2.19
N THR A 375 -26.33 -6.90 -1.86
CA THR A 375 -26.96 -7.78 -2.85
C THR A 375 -28.20 -7.14 -3.47
N ARG A 376 -29.08 -6.54 -2.65
CA ARG A 376 -30.30 -5.87 -3.13
C ARG A 376 -30.01 -4.64 -3.99
N HIS A 377 -29.07 -3.81 -3.55
CA HIS A 377 -28.77 -2.52 -4.18
C HIS A 377 -27.55 -2.55 -5.11
N ARG A 378 -26.90 -3.72 -5.24
CA ARG A 378 -25.82 -4.01 -6.19
C ARG A 378 -24.58 -3.11 -6.04
N PHE A 379 -24.08 -2.97 -4.81
CA PHE A 379 -22.80 -2.30 -4.53
C PHE A 379 -21.75 -3.28 -3.98
N ILE A 380 -20.48 -2.87 -4.03
CA ILE A 380 -19.31 -3.65 -3.58
C ILE A 380 -19.05 -3.42 -2.09
N ILE A 381 -18.74 -4.47 -1.33
CA ILE A 381 -18.22 -4.35 0.03
C ILE A 381 -16.70 -4.53 0.01
N VAL A 382 -15.98 -3.50 0.46
CA VAL A 382 -14.54 -3.53 0.72
C VAL A 382 -14.33 -3.60 2.23
N VAL A 383 -13.65 -4.63 2.70
CA VAL A 383 -13.29 -4.76 4.13
C VAL A 383 -11.80 -4.56 4.29
N ASP A 384 -11.40 -3.56 5.08
CA ASP A 384 -10.06 -3.48 5.65
C ASP A 384 -10.00 -4.40 6.87
N GLU A 385 -9.27 -5.50 6.72
CA GLU A 385 -9.13 -6.51 7.76
C GLU A 385 -7.83 -6.37 8.57
N THR A 386 -7.11 -5.25 8.47
CA THR A 386 -5.75 -5.10 9.04
C THR A 386 -5.63 -5.54 10.51
N ILE A 387 -6.63 -5.24 11.35
CA ILE A 387 -6.64 -5.66 12.77
C ILE A 387 -7.07 -7.11 12.90
N GLY A 388 -8.18 -7.48 12.26
CA GLY A 388 -8.79 -8.81 12.38
C GLY A 388 -7.87 -9.89 11.84
N ASN A 389 -7.23 -9.61 10.70
CA ASN A 389 -6.27 -10.42 9.96
C ASN A 389 -6.76 -11.83 9.57
N PHE A 390 -6.11 -12.40 8.54
CA PHE A 390 -6.50 -13.65 7.90
C PHE A 390 -6.57 -14.88 8.83
N VAL A 391 -5.98 -14.79 10.04
CA VAL A 391 -5.93 -15.90 11.01
C VAL A 391 -7.10 -15.86 11.97
N ASN A 392 -7.56 -14.67 12.41
CA ASN A 392 -8.56 -14.59 13.49
C ASN A 392 -9.99 -14.44 12.98
N VAL A 393 -10.20 -13.86 11.80
CA VAL A 393 -11.54 -13.55 11.30
C VAL A 393 -11.70 -13.95 9.83
N ASP A 394 -12.78 -14.66 9.52
CA ASP A 394 -13.20 -14.91 8.14
C ASP A 394 -14.32 -13.95 7.71
N VAL A 395 -13.95 -12.91 6.95
CA VAL A 395 -14.89 -11.94 6.36
C VAL A 395 -15.21 -12.26 4.88
N LEU A 396 -14.61 -13.30 4.31
CA LEU A 396 -14.83 -13.69 2.91
C LEU A 396 -16.29 -14.01 2.54
N PRO A 397 -17.15 -14.51 3.45
CA PRO A 397 -18.55 -14.71 3.13
C PRO A 397 -19.33 -13.41 2.86
N TYR A 398 -18.77 -12.25 3.21
CA TYR A 398 -19.47 -10.95 3.15
C TYR A 398 -18.76 -9.92 2.27
N ALA A 399 -17.44 -10.01 2.08
CA ALA A 399 -16.64 -9.01 1.38
C ALA A 399 -16.38 -9.36 -0.10
N ASP A 400 -16.58 -8.40 -0.99
CA ASP A 400 -16.20 -8.48 -2.41
C ASP A 400 -14.69 -8.29 -2.60
N ILE A 401 -14.10 -7.36 -1.84
CA ILE A 401 -12.67 -7.07 -1.84
C ILE A 401 -12.18 -6.97 -0.39
N LEU A 402 -11.00 -7.52 -0.12
CA LEU A 402 -10.32 -7.34 1.16
C LEU A 402 -9.07 -6.52 0.94
N VAL A 403 -8.85 -5.52 1.79
CA VAL A 403 -7.61 -4.75 1.83
C VAL A 403 -6.93 -4.98 3.17
N SER A 404 -5.59 -4.97 3.16
CA SER A 404 -4.83 -5.17 4.40
C SER A 404 -3.54 -4.38 4.37
N SER A 405 -3.18 -3.80 5.51
CA SER A 405 -1.86 -3.20 5.73
C SER A 405 -0.86 -4.28 6.17
N LEU A 406 -0.08 -4.79 5.22
CA LEU A 406 0.97 -5.78 5.48
C LEU A 406 2.09 -5.21 6.38
N THR A 407 2.19 -3.88 6.45
CA THR A 407 3.08 -3.14 7.35
C THR A 407 2.95 -3.53 8.83
N LYS A 408 1.77 -4.00 9.25
CA LYS A 408 1.42 -4.23 10.66
C LYS A 408 1.84 -5.63 11.12
N VAL A 409 0.92 -6.43 11.66
CA VAL A 409 1.19 -7.76 12.23
C VAL A 409 1.74 -8.74 11.20
N PHE A 410 1.39 -8.58 9.92
CA PHE A 410 1.88 -9.42 8.83
C PHE A 410 3.40 -9.34 8.70
N SER A 411 3.97 -8.13 8.61
CA SER A 411 5.42 -7.92 8.70
C SER A 411 5.92 -8.23 10.12
N GLY A 412 5.38 -7.56 11.14
CA GLY A 412 5.75 -7.78 12.55
C GLY A 412 7.05 -7.12 13.02
N ASP A 413 7.94 -6.72 12.10
CA ASP A 413 9.30 -6.25 12.44
C ASP A 413 9.47 -4.72 12.38
N SER A 414 8.42 -3.95 12.06
CA SER A 414 8.44 -2.47 12.01
C SER A 414 9.58 -1.88 11.14
N ASN A 415 9.96 -2.55 10.04
CA ASN A 415 11.07 -2.13 9.17
C ASN A 415 10.73 -2.12 7.66
N VAL A 416 9.47 -2.39 7.29
CA VAL A 416 9.04 -2.47 5.90
C VAL A 416 7.54 -2.20 5.81
N MET A 417 7.14 -1.49 4.75
CA MET A 417 5.74 -1.26 4.42
C MET A 417 5.26 -2.20 3.33
N GLY A 418 3.96 -2.46 3.34
CA GLY A 418 3.27 -3.11 2.24
C GLY A 418 1.76 -3.06 2.44
N GLY A 419 1.03 -3.33 1.38
CA GLY A 419 -0.41 -3.52 1.38
C GLY A 419 -0.81 -4.65 0.46
N SER A 420 -1.98 -5.22 0.69
CA SER A 420 -2.59 -6.20 -0.20
C SER A 420 -4.03 -5.81 -0.53
N CYS A 421 -4.45 -6.16 -1.73
CA CYS A 421 -5.85 -6.19 -2.17
C CYS A 421 -6.16 -7.62 -2.64
N VAL A 422 -7.19 -8.24 -2.08
CA VAL A 422 -7.65 -9.58 -2.46
C VAL A 422 -9.04 -9.45 -3.07
N ILE A 423 -9.19 -9.89 -4.32
CA ILE A 423 -10.48 -9.88 -5.01
C ILE A 423 -11.14 -11.25 -4.80
N ASN A 424 -12.32 -11.28 -4.18
CA ASN A 424 -12.93 -12.52 -3.76
C ASN A 424 -13.60 -13.28 -4.94
N PRO A 425 -13.09 -14.45 -5.36
CA PRO A 425 -13.65 -15.22 -6.48
C PRO A 425 -15.02 -15.83 -6.21
N ARG A 426 -15.50 -15.74 -4.97
CA ARG A 426 -16.81 -16.26 -4.56
C ARG A 426 -17.93 -15.22 -4.78
N MET A 427 -17.57 -13.98 -5.07
CA MET A 427 -18.51 -12.86 -5.08
C MET A 427 -19.03 -12.53 -6.49
N PRO A 428 -20.27 -12.02 -6.62
CA PRO A 428 -20.94 -11.89 -7.92
C PRO A 428 -20.22 -10.98 -8.92
N PHE A 429 -19.48 -9.98 -8.43
CA PHE A 429 -18.80 -8.98 -9.26
C PHE A 429 -17.33 -9.34 -9.57
N TYR A 430 -16.88 -10.53 -9.18
CA TYR A 430 -15.48 -10.94 -9.30
C TYR A 430 -14.92 -10.78 -10.72
N GLN A 431 -15.65 -11.24 -11.75
CA GLN A 431 -15.13 -11.26 -13.12
C GLN A 431 -14.80 -9.85 -13.63
N ASP A 432 -15.69 -8.90 -13.37
CA ASP A 432 -15.52 -7.51 -13.80
C ASP A 432 -14.39 -6.82 -13.03
N ILE A 433 -14.36 -7.00 -11.70
CA ILE A 433 -13.33 -6.41 -10.83
C ILE A 433 -11.95 -7.00 -11.18
N SER A 434 -11.84 -8.33 -11.29
CA SER A 434 -10.58 -9.03 -11.57
C SER A 434 -10.03 -8.71 -12.96
N ALA A 435 -10.89 -8.66 -13.98
CA ALA A 435 -10.47 -8.30 -15.34
C ALA A 435 -9.93 -6.87 -15.41
N LEU A 436 -10.62 -5.92 -14.76
CA LEU A 436 -10.16 -4.53 -14.73
C LEU A 436 -8.90 -4.38 -13.89
N ALA A 437 -8.85 -4.99 -12.71
CA ALA A 437 -7.67 -4.97 -11.83
C ALA A 437 -6.43 -5.50 -12.55
N THR A 438 -6.53 -6.65 -13.22
CA THR A 438 -5.42 -7.24 -13.98
C THR A 438 -4.95 -6.31 -15.11
N LYS A 439 -5.89 -5.61 -15.76
CA LYS A 439 -5.58 -4.68 -16.85
C LYS A 439 -4.90 -3.39 -16.35
N THR A 440 -5.29 -2.87 -15.19
CA THR A 440 -4.84 -1.57 -14.69
C THR A 440 -3.74 -1.64 -13.62
N PHE A 441 -3.48 -2.82 -13.07
CA PHE A 441 -2.49 -3.01 -12.02
C PHE A 441 -1.08 -2.70 -12.54
N ALA A 442 -0.37 -1.86 -11.79
CA ALA A 442 1.03 -1.57 -12.01
C ALA A 442 1.80 -1.97 -10.75
N ASP A 443 2.79 -2.86 -10.91
CA ASP A 443 3.60 -3.35 -9.80
C ASP A 443 4.62 -2.29 -9.36
N ASN A 444 4.19 -1.39 -8.48
CA ASN A 444 5.03 -0.35 -7.88
C ASN A 444 5.72 -0.81 -6.59
N TYR A 445 5.54 -2.07 -6.16
CA TYR A 445 6.11 -2.54 -4.89
C TYR A 445 7.61 -2.83 -5.06
N TRP A 446 8.45 -2.05 -4.37
CA TRP A 446 9.90 -2.14 -4.49
C TRP A 446 10.44 -3.53 -4.13
N GLY A 447 11.39 -4.03 -4.92
CA GLY A 447 11.87 -5.41 -4.83
C GLY A 447 12.51 -5.76 -3.48
N GLU A 448 13.34 -4.86 -2.93
CA GLU A 448 13.96 -5.09 -1.62
C GLU A 448 12.91 -5.10 -0.50
N ASP A 449 11.91 -4.23 -0.57
CA ASP A 449 10.83 -4.22 0.41
C ASP A 449 10.03 -5.52 0.32
N ALA A 450 9.78 -6.05 -0.88
CA ALA A 450 9.13 -7.35 -1.03
C ALA A 450 9.95 -8.52 -0.43
N ILE A 451 11.29 -8.49 -0.54
CA ILE A 451 12.17 -9.51 0.08
C ILE A 451 12.09 -9.44 1.61
N PHE A 452 12.17 -8.24 2.19
CA PHE A 452 12.03 -8.06 3.64
C PHE A 452 10.63 -8.45 4.11
N MET A 453 9.59 -8.06 3.38
CA MET A 453 8.21 -8.42 3.69
C MET A 453 8.01 -9.94 3.67
N GLU A 454 8.56 -10.64 2.68
CA GLU A 454 8.50 -12.10 2.62
C GLU A 454 9.15 -12.71 3.85
N ARG A 455 10.38 -12.29 4.16
CA ARG A 455 11.16 -12.80 5.30
C ARG A 455 10.42 -12.60 6.61
N ASN A 456 9.98 -11.37 6.88
CA ASN A 456 9.38 -11.01 8.16
C ASN A 456 7.99 -11.68 8.35
N SER A 457 7.29 -12.03 7.28
CA SER A 457 5.97 -12.66 7.39
C SER A 457 5.98 -14.19 7.49
N ARG A 458 7.16 -14.85 7.54
CA ARG A 458 7.26 -16.33 7.59
C ARG A 458 6.61 -16.95 8.82
N ASP A 459 6.68 -16.28 9.96
CA ASP A 459 6.10 -16.69 11.25
C ASP A 459 4.78 -15.97 11.57
N PHE A 460 4.16 -15.30 10.59
CA PHE A 460 2.93 -14.52 10.77
C PHE A 460 1.84 -15.28 11.53
N ALA A 461 1.51 -16.51 11.13
CA ALA A 461 0.44 -17.29 11.76
C ALA A 461 0.74 -17.62 13.22
N SER A 462 1.93 -18.14 13.53
CA SER A 462 2.34 -18.41 14.91
C SER A 462 2.43 -17.15 15.76
N ARG A 463 2.85 -16.03 15.16
CA ARG A 463 2.91 -14.73 15.82
C ARG A 463 1.53 -14.25 16.21
N VAL A 464 0.55 -14.32 15.32
CA VAL A 464 -0.84 -13.93 15.62
C VAL A 464 -1.39 -14.76 16.77
N LEU A 465 -1.19 -16.08 16.78
CA LEU A 465 -1.64 -16.93 17.87
C LEU A 465 -1.05 -16.48 19.22
N ARG A 466 0.25 -16.19 19.27
CA ARG A 466 0.89 -15.66 20.49
C ARG A 466 0.39 -14.26 20.86
N ILE A 467 0.15 -13.39 19.89
CA ILE A 467 -0.43 -12.06 20.14
C ILE A 467 -1.81 -12.22 20.80
N ASN A 468 -2.65 -13.13 20.29
CA ASN A 468 -3.97 -13.39 20.87
C ASN A 468 -3.87 -13.88 22.32
N GLU A 469 -3.03 -14.88 22.59
CA GLU A 469 -2.79 -15.41 23.96
C GLU A 469 -2.37 -14.29 24.93
N ASN A 470 -1.43 -13.45 24.51
CA ASN A 470 -0.93 -12.35 25.35
C ASN A 470 -1.98 -11.25 25.53
N ALA A 471 -2.69 -10.88 24.46
CA ALA A 471 -3.70 -9.82 24.49
C ALA A 471 -4.88 -10.20 25.38
N ASP A 472 -5.32 -11.45 25.31
CA ASP A 472 -6.39 -11.99 26.16
C ASP A 472 -5.99 -11.94 27.65
N ALA A 473 -4.79 -12.45 27.97
CA ALA A 473 -4.25 -12.39 29.34
C ALA A 473 -4.11 -10.96 29.87
N LEU A 474 -3.68 -10.01 29.02
CA LEU A 474 -3.57 -8.59 29.39
C LEU A 474 -4.94 -7.93 29.56
N ALA A 475 -5.91 -8.25 28.69
CA ALA A 475 -7.27 -7.75 28.81
C ALA A 475 -7.92 -8.21 30.12
N GLU A 476 -7.79 -9.49 30.48
CA GLU A 476 -8.25 -10.01 31.77
C GLU A 476 -7.58 -9.31 32.96
N LEU A 477 -6.29 -9.03 32.85
CA LEU A 477 -5.54 -8.31 33.88
C LEU A 477 -6.06 -6.88 34.04
N PHE A 478 -6.24 -6.16 32.93
CA PHE A 478 -6.70 -4.77 32.96
C PHE A 478 -8.14 -4.64 33.45
N LEU A 479 -9.04 -5.57 33.10
CA LEU A 479 -10.41 -5.59 33.63
C LEU A 479 -10.47 -5.76 35.16
N LYS A 480 -9.43 -6.34 35.77
CA LYS A 480 -9.33 -6.51 37.22
C LYS A 480 -8.57 -5.36 37.90
N TRP A 481 -7.95 -4.47 37.12
CA TRP A 481 -7.09 -3.42 37.65
C TRP A 481 -7.94 -2.22 38.11
N PRO A 482 -7.89 -1.79 39.38
CA PRO A 482 -8.74 -0.72 39.91
C PRO A 482 -8.65 0.65 39.20
N SER A 483 -7.61 0.88 38.40
CA SER A 483 -7.37 2.13 37.67
C SER A 483 -7.92 2.10 36.24
N VAL A 484 -8.40 0.96 35.78
CA VAL A 484 -9.06 0.77 34.48
C VAL A 484 -10.52 0.43 34.79
N GLY A 485 -11.38 1.44 34.78
CA GLY A 485 -12.80 1.35 35.14
C GLY A 485 -13.70 1.19 33.93
#